data_AF-A0A139QSA0-F1
#
_entry.id   AF-A0A139QSA0-F1
#
_cell.length_a   1.000
_cell.length_b   1.000
_cell.length_c   1.000
_cell.angle_alpha   90.00
_cell.angle_beta   90.00
_cell.angle_gamma   90.00
#
_symmetry.space_group_name_H-M   'P 1'
#
loop_
_entity.id
_entity.type
_entity.pdbx_description
1 polymer ?
#
loop_
_entity_poly.entity_id
_entity_poly.type
_entity_poly.pdbx_seq_one_letter_code
_entity_poly.pdbx_strand_id
1 'polypeptide(L)' 'MMFLADRLGKQTAHEILFEVAQRSIDQQTDFLTDLMANAAVAEVTSLSELKTVASFEKTTVEIPTLIAHVLEKEVG' A
#
# COMPACT_ATOMS: atom_id res chain seq x y z
N MET A 1 1.00 0.70 1.11
CA MET A 1 1.32 1.98 1.82
C MET A 1 2.81 2.18 2.05
N MET A 2 3.53 1.24 2.69
CA MET A 2 4.99 1.37 2.98
C MET A 2 5.84 1.73 1.75
N PHE A 3 5.60 1.06 0.62
CA PHE A 3 6.35 1.30 -0.63
C PHE A 3 6.39 2.77 -1.08
N LEU A 4 5.25 3.48 -1.00
CA LEU A 4 5.21 4.90 -1.37
C LEU A 4 5.72 5.80 -0.23
N ALA A 5 5.52 5.40 1.02
CA ALA A 5 6.01 6.14 2.18
C ALA A 5 7.55 6.25 2.18
N ASP A 6 8.25 5.21 1.73
CA ASP A 6 9.71 5.20 1.63
C ASP A 6 10.24 6.16 0.55
N ARG A 7 9.42 6.53 -0.44
CA ARG A 7 9.81 7.38 -1.58
C ARG A 7 9.33 8.82 -1.48
N LEU A 8 8.12 9.02 -0.94
CA LEU A 8 7.44 10.32 -0.88
C LEU A 8 7.35 10.88 0.54
N GLY A 9 7.69 10.07 1.54
CA GLY A 9 7.40 10.37 2.94
C GLY A 9 6.01 9.88 3.35
N LYS A 10 5.89 9.45 4.61
CA LYS A 10 4.70 8.78 5.15
C LYS A 10 3.43 9.62 5.03
N GLN A 11 3.50 10.92 5.34
CA GLN A 11 2.34 11.80 5.31
C GLN A 11 1.87 12.03 3.87
N THR A 12 2.76 12.42 2.98
CA THR A 12 2.45 12.66 1.56
C THR A 12 1.91 11.42 0.88
N ALA A 13 2.52 10.25 1.13
CA ALA A 13 2.02 8.99 0.60
C ALA A 13 0.60 8.66 1.10
N HIS A 14 0.30 8.94 2.37
CA HIS A 14 -1.02 8.70 2.95
C HIS A 14 -2.09 9.62 2.34
N GLU A 15 -1.80 10.92 2.22
CA GLU A 15 -2.71 11.91 1.63
C GLU A 15 -3.05 11.54 0.17
N ILE A 16 -2.03 11.27 -0.65
CA ILE A 16 -2.23 10.88 -2.05
C ILE A 16 -3.04 9.59 -2.16
N LEU A 17 -2.71 8.56 -1.37
CA LEU A 17 -3.43 7.29 -1.40
C LEU A 17 -4.91 7.46 -1.02
N PHE A 18 -5.19 8.29 -0.01
CA PHE A 18 -6.55 8.54 0.44
C PHE A 18 -7.38 9.30 -0.61
N GLU A 19 -6.84 10.39 -1.15
CA GLU A 19 -7.52 11.19 -2.18
C GLU A 19 -7.80 10.38 -3.44
N VAL A 20 -6.79 9.61 -3.90
CA VAL A 20 -6.94 8.76 -5.08
C VAL A 20 -7.96 7.65 -4.83
N ALA A 21 -7.92 6.99 -3.67
CA ALA A 21 -8.88 5.93 -3.35
C ALA A 21 -10.33 6.45 -3.31
N GLN A 22 -10.55 7.59 -2.67
CA GLN A 22 -11.86 8.22 -2.61
C GLN A 22 -12.37 8.54 -4.03
N ARG A 23 -11.52 9.18 -4.85
CA ARG A 23 -11.86 9.52 -6.23
C ARG A 23 -12.17 8.28 -7.07
N SER A 24 -11.37 7.23 -6.96
CA SER A 24 -11.55 6.00 -7.75
C SER A 24 -12.84 5.26 -7.37
N ILE A 25 -13.25 5.32 -6.11
CA ILE A 25 -14.55 4.78 -5.66
C ILE A 25 -15.70 5.60 -6.25
N ASP A 26 -15.64 6.93 -6.13
CA ASP A 26 -16.70 7.83 -6.59
C ASP A 26 -16.90 7.76 -8.11
N GLN A 27 -15.81 7.58 -8.86
CA GLN A 27 -15.79 7.54 -10.32
C GLN A 27 -15.86 6.11 -10.90
N GLN A 28 -15.79 5.08 -10.06
CA GLN A 28 -15.70 3.67 -10.45
C GLN A 28 -14.55 3.39 -11.43
N THR A 29 -13.38 3.98 -11.17
CA THR A 29 -12.17 3.88 -11.99
C THR A 29 -11.11 2.97 -11.36
N ASP A 30 -10.13 2.55 -12.16
CA ASP A 30 -9.03 1.70 -11.69
C ASP A 30 -8.06 2.48 -10.79
N PHE A 31 -7.94 2.04 -9.55
CA PHE A 31 -7.13 2.71 -8.52
C PHE A 31 -5.67 2.88 -8.92
N LEU A 32 -5.02 1.85 -9.49
CA LEU A 32 -3.60 1.93 -9.83
C LEU A 32 -3.34 2.87 -11.01
N THR A 33 -4.27 2.93 -11.96
CA THR A 33 -4.25 3.88 -13.07
C THR A 33 -4.41 5.32 -12.56
N ASP A 34 -5.36 5.55 -11.66
CA ASP A 34 -5.60 6.86 -11.05
C ASP A 34 -4.45 7.32 -10.15
N LEU A 35 -3.79 6.38 -9.49
CA LEU A 35 -2.62 6.63 -8.67
C LEU A 35 -1.42 7.05 -9.53
N MET A 36 -1.24 6.42 -10.70
CA MET A 36 -0.22 6.81 -11.68
C MET A 36 -0.50 8.14 -12.38
N ALA A 37 -1.74 8.63 -12.35
CA ALA A 37 -2.06 9.97 -12.83
C ALA A 37 -1.59 11.09 -11.88
N ASN A 38 -1.18 10.75 -10.64
CA ASN A 38 -0.56 11.70 -9.72
C ASN A 38 0.92 11.92 -10.10
N ALA A 39 1.32 13.17 -10.34
CA ALA A 39 2.67 13.52 -10.77
C ALA A 39 3.76 13.05 -9.79
N ALA A 40 3.55 13.24 -8.49
CA ALA A 40 4.54 12.83 -7.48
C ALA A 40 4.72 11.30 -7.46
N VAL A 41 3.65 10.53 -7.69
CA VAL A 41 3.74 9.07 -7.81
C VAL A 41 4.47 8.68 -9.10
N ALA A 42 4.12 9.29 -10.23
CA ALA A 42 4.71 9.00 -11.53
C ALA A 42 6.22 9.30 -11.59
N GLU A 43 6.71 10.24 -10.77
CA GLU A 43 8.14 10.57 -10.66
C GLU A 43 8.95 9.49 -9.92
N VAL A 44 8.33 8.74 -9.00
CA VAL A 44 9.05 7.84 -8.09
C VAL A 44 8.80 6.36 -8.36
N THR A 45 7.84 5.98 -9.21
CA THR A 45 7.51 4.59 -9.50
C THR A 45 6.90 4.43 -10.90
N SER A 46 6.79 3.19 -11.36
CA SER A 46 6.05 2.85 -12.58
C SER A 46 4.76 2.07 -12.27
N LEU A 47 3.83 2.04 -13.23
CA LEU A 47 2.62 1.21 -13.13
C LEU A 47 2.95 -0.27 -12.97
N SER A 48 4.00 -0.75 -13.65
CA SER A 48 4.46 -2.13 -13.52
C SER A 48 4.93 -2.44 -12.10
N GLU A 49 5.71 -1.54 -11.50
CA GLU A 49 6.22 -1.70 -10.15
C GLU A 49 5.10 -1.63 -9.11
N LEU A 50 4.13 -0.72 -9.28
CA LEU A 50 2.93 -0.68 -8.43
C LEU A 50 2.10 -1.97 -8.53
N LYS A 51 1.92 -2.52 -9.74
CA LYS A 51 1.23 -3.81 -9.93
C LYS A 51 1.96 -4.94 -9.25
N THR A 52 3.29 -4.96 -9.34
CA THR A 52 4.14 -5.91 -8.65
C THR A 52 3.97 -5.82 -7.13
N VAL A 53 4.05 -4.63 -6.54
CA VAL A 53 3.84 -4.42 -5.10
C VAL A 53 2.43 -4.80 -4.65
N ALA A 54 1.41 -4.38 -5.40
CA ALA A 54 0.02 -4.73 -5.12
C ALA A 54 -0.24 -6.25 -5.23
N SER A 55 0.50 -6.94 -6.10
CA SER A 55 0.44 -8.40 -6.21
C SER A 55 1.16 -9.11 -5.06
N PHE A 56 2.20 -8.49 -4.49
CA PHE A 56 2.91 -8.99 -3.32
C PHE A 56 2.13 -8.82 -2.02
N GLU A 57 1.17 -7.91 -1.94
CA GLU A 57 0.31 -7.75 -0.75
C GLU A 57 -0.66 -8.93 -0.53
N LYS A 58 -0.70 -9.92 -1.44
CA LYS A 58 -1.28 -11.25 -1.18
C LYS A 58 -0.36 -12.16 -0.34
N THR A 59 0.87 -11.74 -0.08
CA THR A 59 1.91 -12.51 0.58
C THR A 59 2.47 -11.66 1.72
N THR A 60 2.70 -12.26 2.89
CA THR A 60 3.37 -11.64 4.06
C THR A 60 2.61 -10.56 4.85
N VAL A 61 1.57 -10.98 5.57
CA VAL A 61 1.80 -11.15 7.00
C VAL A 61 1.74 -12.64 7.24
N GLU A 62 2.89 -13.26 7.56
CA GLU A 62 2.87 -14.59 8.16
C GLU A 62 2.20 -14.44 9.54
N ILE A 63 0.88 -14.57 9.54
CA ILE A 63 0.04 -14.69 10.74
C ILE A 63 0.59 -15.74 11.72
N PRO A 64 1.30 -16.83 11.34
CA PRO A 64 1.88 -17.75 12.32
C PRO A 64 2.83 -17.10 13.32
N THR A 65 3.58 -16.05 12.95
CA THR A 65 4.57 -15.42 13.85
C THR A 65 3.90 -14.53 14.90
N LEU A 66 2.79 -13.86 14.56
CA LEU A 66 1.98 -13.12 15.53
C LEU A 66 1.23 -14.05 16.48
N ILE A 67 0.75 -15.19 15.99
CA ILE A 67 0.08 -16.19 16.84
C ILE A 67 1.08 -16.86 17.80
N ALA A 68 2.29 -17.19 17.34
CA ALA A 68 3.33 -17.75 18.20
C ALA A 68 3.71 -16.80 19.36
N HIS A 69 3.87 -15.51 19.08
CA HIS A 69 4.23 -14.52 20.09
C HIS A 69 3.10 -14.24 21.11
N VAL A 70 1.84 -14.43 20.71
CA VAL A 70 0.68 -14.28 21.60
C VAL A 70 0.48 -15.54 22.45
N LEU A 71 0.69 -16.74 21.89
CA LEU A 71 0.54 -17.99 22.63
C LEU A 71 1.68 -18.24 23.64
N GLU A 72 2.91 -17.78 23.36
CA GLU A 72 4.03 -17.90 24.31
C GLU A 72 3.91 -16.97 25.53
N LYS A 73 3.08 -15.91 25.47
CA LYS A 73 2.87 -14.99 26.61
C LYS A 73 1.80 -15.43 27.61
N GLU A 74 0.94 -16.40 27.27
CA GLU A 74 -0.13 -16.89 28.13
C GLU A 74 0.26 -18.17 28.89
N VAL A 75 1.46 -18.71 28.69
CA VAL A 75 1.97 -19.88 29.39
C VAL A 75 3.34 -19.57 30.00
N GLY A 76 3.36 -18.76 31.05
CA GLY A 76 4.53 -18.43 31.85
C GLY A 76 4.15 -17.93 33.23
#